data_AF-A0A377DTA5-F1
#
_entry.id   AF-A0A377DTA5-F1
#
_cell.length_a   1.000
_cell.length_b   1.000
_cell.length_c   1.000
_cell.angle_alpha   90.00
_cell.angle_beta   90.00
_cell.angle_gamma   90.00
#
_symmetry.space_group_name_H-M   'P 1'
#
loop_
_entity.id
_entity.type
_entity.pdbx_description
1 polymer ?
#
loop_
_entity_poly.entity_id
_entity_poly.type
_entity_poly.pdbx_seq_one_letter_code
_entity_poly.pdbx_strand_id
1 'polypeptide(L)'
;MLKRCLSPLTLVNQVALIVLLSTAIGLAGMAVSGWLVQGVQGSAHAINKAGSLRMQSYRLLAAVPLSEKDKPLIKEMEQTAFSAELTRAAETRRTTGAITGFTRLLA
;
A
#
# COMPACT_ATOMS: atom_id res chain seq x y z
N MET A 1 -13.04 -39.17 -8.73
CA MET A 1 -12.22 -40.16 -9.46
C MET A 1 -10.70 -39.98 -9.27
N LEU A 2 -10.22 -38.93 -8.57
CA LEU A 2 -8.79 -38.67 -8.34
C LEU A 2 -8.09 -39.65 -7.37
N LYS A 3 -8.84 -40.43 -6.58
CA LYS A 3 -8.29 -41.38 -5.59
C LYS A 3 -7.73 -42.68 -6.19
N ARG A 4 -7.97 -42.97 -7.47
CA ARG A 4 -7.55 -44.24 -8.11
C ARG A 4 -6.30 -44.12 -8.99
N CYS A 5 -5.84 -42.91 -9.31
CA CYS A 5 -4.61 -42.73 -10.10
C CYS A 5 -3.34 -42.58 -9.25
N LEU A 6 -3.46 -42.64 -7.93
CA LEU A 6 -2.37 -42.30 -6.98
C LEU A 6 -1.99 -43.48 -6.07
N SER A 7 -1.88 -44.70 -6.58
CA SER A 7 -1.19 -45.79 -5.85
C SER A 7 -0.58 -46.85 -6.77
N PRO A 8 0.62 -47.39 -6.47
CA PRO A 8 1.48 -47.06 -5.34
C PRO A 8 2.52 -46.03 -5.79
N LEU A 9 2.26 -44.75 -5.59
CA LEU A 9 3.40 -43.86 -5.38
C LEU A 9 4.02 -44.37 -4.07
N THR A 10 5.26 -44.84 -4.12
CA THR A 10 5.98 -45.26 -2.92
C THR A 10 5.87 -44.17 -1.85
N LEU A 11 5.95 -44.53 -0.56
CA LEU A 11 5.93 -43.56 0.54
C LEU A 11 6.83 -42.35 0.25
N VAL A 12 8.00 -42.61 -0.35
CA VAL A 12 8.95 -41.61 -0.82
C VAL A 12 8.35 -40.64 -1.84
N ASN A 13 7.63 -41.12 -2.84
CA ASN A 13 7.03 -40.28 -3.87
C ASN A 13 5.83 -39.46 -3.34
N GLN A 14 5.07 -40.01 -2.38
CA GLN A 14 4.02 -39.25 -1.68
C GLN A 14 4.62 -38.11 -0.85
N VAL A 15 5.67 -38.39 -0.09
CA VAL A 15 6.40 -37.37 0.68
C VAL A 15 7.03 -36.34 -0.26
N ALA A 16 7.63 -36.77 -1.36
CA ALA A 16 8.20 -35.87 -2.37
C ALA A 16 7.14 -34.92 -2.96
N LEU A 17 5.95 -35.43 -3.28
CA LEU A 17 4.83 -34.59 -3.75
C LEU A 17 4.35 -33.61 -2.68
N ILE A 18 4.24 -34.03 -1.42
CA ILE A 18 3.83 -33.14 -0.33
C ILE A 18 4.86 -32.02 -0.14
N VAL A 19 6.16 -32.34 -0.17
CA VAL A 19 7.24 -31.35 -0.07
C VAL A 19 7.22 -30.40 -1.27
N LEU A 20 7.03 -30.93 -2.48
CA LEU A 20 6.91 -30.13 -3.70
C LEU A 20 5.73 -29.15 -3.62
N LEU A 21 4.55 -29.63 -3.23
CA LEU A 21 3.36 -28.80 -3.07
C LEU A 21 3.54 -27.75 -1.96
N SER A 22 4.13 -28.14 -0.83
CA SER A 22 4.42 -27.21 0.27
C SER A 22 5.37 -26.10 -0.16
N THR A 23 6.39 -26.46 -0.96
CA THR A 23 7.34 -25.49 -1.53
C THR A 23 6.65 -24.55 -2.50
N ALA A 24 5.78 -25.07 -3.38
CA ALA A 24 5.01 -24.25 -4.31
C ALA A 24 4.08 -23.27 -3.58
N ILE A 25 3.43 -23.71 -2.50
CA ILE A 25 2.62 -22.84 -1.64
C ILE A 25 3.48 -21.77 -0.97
N GLY A 26 4.66 -22.14 -0.46
CA GLY A 26 5.62 -21.19 0.13
C GLY A 26 6.04 -20.10 -0.86
N LEU A 27 6.38 -20.48 -2.10
CA LEU A 27 6.73 -19.54 -3.16
C LEU A 27 5.56 -18.63 -3.54
N ALA A 28 4.35 -19.18 -3.65
CA ALA A 28 3.16 -18.39 -3.91
C ALA A 28 2.90 -17.39 -2.78
N GLY A 29 3.04 -17.81 -1.51
CA GLY A 29 2.90 -16.94 -0.34
C GLY A 29 3.94 -15.83 -0.31
N MET A 30 5.20 -16.13 -0.68
CA MET A 30 6.25 -15.12 -0.81
C MET A 30 5.94 -14.11 -1.92
N ALA A 31 5.45 -14.57 -3.07
CA ALA A 31 5.05 -13.70 -4.17
C ALA A 31 3.90 -12.75 -3.77
N VAL A 32 2.86 -13.28 -3.11
CA VAL A 32 1.74 -12.47 -2.59
C VAL A 32 2.22 -11.48 -1.54
N SER A 33 3.12 -11.90 -0.64
CA SER A 33 3.69 -11.01 0.38
C SER A 33 4.51 -9.88 -0.25
N GLY A 34 5.32 -10.18 -1.28
CA GLY A 34 6.08 -9.17 -2.01
C GLY A 34 5.17 -8.14 -2.70
N TRP A 35 4.09 -8.62 -3.35
CA TRP A 35 3.09 -7.75 -3.96
C TRP A 35 2.41 -6.84 -2.94
N LEU A 36 2.02 -7.38 -1.78
CA LEU A 36 1.40 -6.61 -0.70
C LEU A 36 2.35 -5.54 -0.14
N VAL A 37 3.62 -5.90 0.10
CA VAL A 37 4.63 -4.97 0.64
C VAL A 37 4.86 -3.79 -0.31
N GLN A 38 4.94 -4.03 -1.62
CA GLN A 38 5.08 -2.95 -2.61
C GLN A 38 3.87 -1.99 -2.57
N GLY A 39 2.66 -2.52 -2.38
CA GLY A 39 1.45 -1.68 -2.21
C GLY A 39 1.44 -0.86 -0.92
N VAL A 40 1.88 -1.43 0.20
CA VAL A 40 1.89 -0.74 1.51
C VAL A 40 3.00 0.31 1.59
N GLN A 41 4.18 0.08 0.99
CA GLN A 41 5.28 1.05 1.01
C GLN A 41 4.89 2.40 0.38
N GLY A 42 4.15 2.39 -0.74
CA GLY A 42 3.62 3.62 -1.34
C GLY A 42 2.68 4.39 -0.40
N SER A 43 1.86 3.66 0.36
CA SER A 43 0.97 4.23 1.37
C SER A 43 1.73 4.81 2.57
N ALA A 44 2.79 4.13 3.02
CA ALA A 44 3.63 4.60 4.12
C ALA A 44 4.32 5.94 3.79
N HIS A 45 4.81 6.09 2.56
CA HIS A 45 5.42 7.35 2.12
C HIS A 45 4.40 8.50 2.06
N ALA A 46 3.18 8.22 1.58
CA ALA A 46 2.09 9.19 1.58
C ALA A 46 1.68 9.62 3.00
N ILE A 47 1.65 8.69 3.96
CA ILE A 47 1.39 8.99 5.38
C ILE A 47 2.46 9.92 5.95
N ASN A 48 3.74 9.67 5.64
CA ASN A 48 4.83 10.52 6.12
C ASN A 48 4.74 11.94 5.55
N LYS A 49 4.42 12.09 4.25
CA LYS A 49 4.19 13.41 3.63
C LYS A 49 2.99 14.12 4.25
N ALA A 50 1.88 13.42 4.49
CA ALA A 50 0.73 13.96 5.21
C ALA A 50 1.09 14.41 6.65
N GLY A 51 1.90 13.62 7.36
CA GLY A 51 2.40 13.95 8.70
C GLY A 51 3.27 15.20 8.70
N SER A 52 4.18 15.31 7.72
CA SER A 52 5.04 16.49 7.57
C SER A 52 4.24 17.77 7.27
N LEU A 53 3.12 17.69 6.52
CA LEU A 53 2.21 18.82 6.30
C LEU A 53 1.61 19.34 7.61
N ARG A 54 1.22 18.45 8.52
CA ARG A 54 0.71 18.84 9.83
C ARG A 54 1.76 19.61 10.62
N MET A 55 3.01 19.13 10.59
CA MET A 55 4.13 19.81 11.26
C MET A 55 4.47 21.16 10.61
N GLN A 56 4.50 21.23 9.27
CA GLN A 56 4.72 22.47 8.52
C GLN A 56 3.61 23.49 8.74
N SER A 57 2.36 23.04 8.86
CA SER A 57 1.21 23.89 9.21
C SER A 57 1.41 24.57 10.58
N TYR A 58 1.88 23.83 11.60
CA TYR A 58 2.21 24.43 12.90
C TYR A 58 3.39 25.41 12.83
N ARG A 59 4.42 25.11 12.02
CA ARG A 59 5.55 26.03 11.80
C ARG A 59 5.09 27.35 11.17
N LEU A 60 4.20 27.29 10.17
CA LEU A 60 3.63 28.48 9.54
C LEU A 60 2.76 29.27 10.50
N LEU A 61 1.94 28.58 11.30
CA LEU A 61 1.10 29.22 12.29
C LEU A 61 1.92 29.93 13.37
N ALA A 62 3.05 29.35 13.78
CA ALA A 62 3.98 29.95 14.73
C ALA A 62 4.77 31.14 14.16
N ALA A 63 4.86 31.26 12.83
CA ALA A 63 5.57 32.35 12.14
C ALA A 63 4.69 33.60 11.92
N VAL A 64 3.44 33.59 12.38
CA VAL A 64 2.52 34.74 12.25
C VAL A 64 2.96 35.89 13.18
N PRO A 65 3.01 37.16 12.71
CA PRO A 65 2.69 37.61 11.37
C PRO A 65 3.80 37.29 10.35
N LEU A 66 3.38 36.67 9.24
CA LEU A 66 4.28 36.24 8.18
C LEU A 66 4.96 37.43 7.51
N SER A 67 6.21 37.26 7.10
CA SER A 67 6.92 38.22 6.26
C SER A 67 7.64 37.55 5.10
N GLU A 68 8.32 38.35 4.28
CA GLU A 68 9.11 37.90 3.12
C GLU A 68 10.11 36.78 3.46
N LYS A 69 10.62 36.75 4.70
CA LYS A 69 11.54 35.72 5.19
C LYS A 69 10.89 34.33 5.31
N ASP A 70 9.56 34.25 5.38
CA ASP A 70 8.79 33.02 5.57
C ASP A 70 8.32 32.41 4.24
N LYS A 71 8.54 33.10 3.11
CA LYS A 71 8.27 32.57 1.75
C LYS A 71 8.85 31.17 1.49
N PRO A 72 10.07 30.84 1.94
CA PRO A 72 10.61 29.49 1.79
C PRO A 72 9.75 28.43 2.50
N LEU A 73 9.19 28.75 3.67
CA LEU A 73 8.36 27.83 4.45
C LEU A 73 7.03 27.53 3.73
N ILE A 74 6.44 28.55 3.11
CA ILE A 74 5.23 28.40 2.28
C ILE A 74 5.53 27.53 1.06
N LYS A 75 6.66 27.77 0.39
CA LYS A 75 7.10 26.99 -0.78
C LYS A 75 7.37 25.52 -0.43
N GLU A 76 8.01 25.26 0.70
CA GLU A 76 8.25 23.89 1.22
C GLU A 76 6.92 23.16 1.48
N MET A 77 5.95 23.88 2.06
CA MET A 77 4.62 23.32 2.32
C MET A 77 3.83 23.06 1.04
N GLU A 78 3.92 23.95 0.06
CA GLU A 78 3.31 23.77 -1.26
C GLU A 78 3.88 22.54 -1.97
N GLN A 79 5.21 22.38 -2.00
CA GLN A 79 5.87 21.21 -2.57
C GLN A 79 5.44 19.91 -1.87
N THR A 80 5.24 19.96 -0.56
CA THR A 80 4.76 18.82 0.20
C THR A 80 3.28 18.52 -0.13
N ALA A 81 2.42 19.55 -0.14
CA ALA A 81 0.99 19.44 -0.41
C ALA A 81 0.68 18.85 -1.79
N PHE A 82 1.44 19.26 -2.80
CA PHE A 82 1.26 18.82 -4.19
C PHE A 82 2.27 17.74 -4.61
N SER A 83 2.83 17.02 -3.64
CA SER A 83 3.70 15.87 -3.93
C SER A 83 2.95 14.76 -4.68
N ALA A 84 3.69 14.00 -5.49
CA ALA A 84 3.13 12.92 -6.30
C ALA A 84 2.50 11.82 -5.43
N GLU A 85 3.06 11.57 -4.25
CA GLU A 85 2.59 10.55 -3.30
C GLU A 85 1.22 10.92 -2.71
N LEU A 86 1.03 12.19 -2.34
CA LEU A 86 -0.27 12.67 -1.84
C LEU A 86 -1.32 12.75 -2.95
N THR A 87 -0.91 13.15 -4.16
CA THR A 87 -1.79 13.16 -5.34
C THR A 87 -2.30 11.76 -5.66
N ARG A 88 -1.39 10.77 -5.75
CA ARG A 88 -1.74 9.36 -5.99
C ARG A 88 -2.61 8.79 -4.87
N ALA A 89 -2.32 9.11 -3.62
CA ALA A 89 -3.13 8.66 -2.49
C ALA A 89 -4.55 9.25 -2.53
N ALA A 90 -4.69 10.53 -2.92
CA ALA A 90 -5.97 11.19 -3.09
C ALA A 90 -6.78 10.60 -4.26
N GLU A 91 -6.14 10.31 -5.40
CA GLU A 91 -6.77 9.64 -6.54
C GLU A 91 -7.25 8.23 -6.18
N THR A 92 -6.39 7.43 -5.56
CA THR A 92 -6.73 6.07 -5.08
C THR A 92 -7.92 6.10 -4.12
N ARG A 93 -7.97 7.10 -3.23
CA ARG A 93 -9.09 7.26 -2.30
C ARG A 93 -10.38 7.69 -2.99
N ARG A 94 -10.30 8.57 -4.00
CA ARG A 94 -11.48 8.98 -4.80
C ARG A 94 -12.09 7.80 -5.56
N THR A 95 -11.26 7.01 -6.23
CA THR A 95 -11.74 5.84 -6.98
C THR A 95 -12.36 4.78 -6.05
N THR A 96 -11.70 4.48 -4.93
CA THR A 96 -12.23 3.55 -3.91
C THR A 96 -13.54 4.06 -3.30
N GLY A 97 -13.63 5.36 -3.01
CA GLY A 97 -14.83 6.00 -2.49
C GLY A 97 -16.01 5.97 -3.47
N ALA A 98 -15.74 6.19 -4.77
CA ALA A 98 -16.75 6.12 -5.82
C ALA A 98 -17.31 4.70 -5.97
N ILE A 99 -16.46 3.67 -5.94
CA ILE A 99 -16.88 2.27 -6.01
C ILE A 99 -17.73 1.91 -4.78
N THR A 100 -17.27 2.26 -3.58
CA THR A 100 -18.00 1.96 -2.33
C THR A 100 -19.35 2.70 -2.25
N GLY A 101 -19.41 3.94 -2.75
CA GLY A 101 -20.64 4.71 -2.85
C GLY A 101 -21.65 4.09 -3.82
N PHE A 102 -21.18 3.59 -4.97
CA PHE A 102 -22.02 2.90 -5.95
C PHE A 102 -22.57 1.57 -5.41
N THR A 103 -21.76 0.79 -4.68
CA THR A 103 -22.22 -0.46 -4.05
C THR A 103 -23.28 -0.21 -2.97
N ARG A 104 -23.22 0.91 -2.24
CA ARG A 104 -24.24 1.29 -1.25
C ARG A 104 -25.56 1.78 -1.87
N LEU A 105 -25.56 2.19 -3.12
CA LEU A 105 -26.76 2.63 -3.85
C LEU A 105 -27.55 1.46 -4.47
N LEU A 106 -26.95 0.27 -4.53
CA LEU A 106 -27.53 -0.94 -5.10
C LEU A 106 -27.98 -1.98 -4.05
N ALA A 107 -27.87 -1.64 -2.76
CA ALA A 107 -28.31 -2.44 -1.62
C ALA A 107 -29.41 -1.71 -0.85
#